data_AF-A0A969PIB0-F1
#
_entry.id   AF-A0A969PIB0-F1
#
_cell.length_a   1.000
_cell.length_b   1.000
_cell.length_c   1.000
_cell.angle_alpha   90.00
_cell.angle_beta   90.00
_cell.angle_gamma   90.00
#
_symmetry.space_group_name_H-M   'P 1'
#
loop_
_entity.id
_entity.type
_entity.pdbx_description
1 polymer ?
#
loop_
_entity_poly.entity_id
_entity_poly.type
_entity_poly.pdbx_seq_one_letter_code
_entity_poly.pdbx_strand_id
1 'polypeptide(L)'
;MYPHSPEETKEPKLAPFAHTKIAAFSMKANPLQDIHKYLQITNAENFLKLQNNFQNELAQELNQTKATTVVFSNEHCSSRLFLKEEIERLKKLLEPFFEEIKIIIYLRRQDKFLLSTYSTSVIGGHTKPFELPSKKNIEQRYDYWNILKKWESVFGRENVIVRIFEREQMFGGDLLSDFTNLLKIDSIQKYKTAKTLNESLDADSLEYLRLINHYVPRFIDNDINQNRVKILHALRNYSKYYSNKNYSSMPKEMVENFMLNFDESNRQVANYFLNCSDGKLFKNDFHSEDNSSYTKLTIKKAFEITTYLLKDRIKQMYQLRTEN
;
A
#
# COMPACT_ATOMS: atom_id res chain seq x y z
N MET A 1 32.40 -36.53 -19.39
CA MET A 1 31.33 -37.28 -20.07
C MET A 1 30.03 -36.96 -19.34
N TYR A 2 29.33 -35.95 -19.85
CA TYR A 2 27.89 -35.60 -19.71
C TYR A 2 27.21 -35.50 -18.32
N PRO A 3 26.15 -34.67 -18.22
CA PRO A 3 26.07 -33.60 -17.24
C PRO A 3 24.79 -33.71 -16.40
N HIS A 4 24.66 -32.91 -15.36
CA HIS A 4 23.33 -32.45 -14.97
C HIS A 4 23.42 -30.95 -14.71
N SER A 5 23.13 -30.21 -15.79
CA SER A 5 22.55 -28.88 -15.72
C SER A 5 21.13 -29.03 -15.17
N PRO A 6 20.79 -28.50 -13.99
CA PRO A 6 19.48 -27.91 -13.85
C PRO A 6 19.56 -26.62 -14.64
N GLU A 7 18.85 -26.58 -15.77
CA GLU A 7 18.45 -25.32 -16.37
C GLU A 7 17.80 -24.50 -15.26
N GLU A 8 18.54 -23.56 -14.69
CA GLU A 8 17.95 -22.35 -14.15
C GLU A 8 17.29 -21.69 -15.35
N THR A 9 16.04 -22.08 -15.61
CA THR A 9 15.09 -21.20 -16.26
C THR A 9 15.17 -19.91 -15.46
N LYS A 10 15.93 -18.95 -15.98
CA LYS A 10 15.89 -17.56 -15.52
C LYS A 10 14.45 -17.14 -15.74
N GLU A 11 13.61 -17.37 -14.74
CA GLU A 11 12.34 -16.67 -14.61
C GLU A 11 12.68 -15.19 -14.82
N PRO A 12 11.97 -14.48 -15.71
CA PRO A 12 12.18 -13.06 -15.86
C PRO A 12 11.94 -12.46 -14.47
N LYS A 13 13.04 -12.08 -13.81
CA LYS A 13 13.00 -11.30 -12.58
C LYS A 13 12.45 -9.94 -12.99
N LEU A 14 11.13 -9.83 -13.04
CA LEU A 14 10.43 -8.55 -13.04
C LEU A 14 11.04 -7.78 -11.87
N ALA A 15 11.81 -6.73 -12.16
CA ALA A 15 12.71 -6.15 -11.18
C ALA A 15 11.90 -5.61 -10.00
N PRO A 16 12.29 -5.85 -8.73
CA PRO A 16 11.54 -5.38 -7.56
C PRO A 16 11.42 -3.85 -7.44
N PHE A 17 11.98 -3.09 -8.39
CA PHE A 17 12.15 -1.64 -8.35
C PHE A 17 11.45 -0.89 -9.50
N ALA A 18 10.76 -1.58 -10.42
CA ALA A 18 10.11 -0.94 -11.58
C ALA A 18 8.83 -0.15 -11.20
N HIS A 19 8.12 -0.57 -10.14
CA HIS A 19 6.82 0.01 -9.79
C HIS A 19 6.92 1.48 -9.38
N THR A 20 7.94 1.89 -8.63
CA THR A 20 8.07 3.30 -8.22
C THR A 20 8.35 4.23 -9.40
N LYS A 21 9.09 3.74 -10.40
CA LYS A 21 9.45 4.51 -11.60
C LYS A 21 8.25 4.82 -12.49
N ILE A 22 7.27 3.91 -12.62
CA ILE A 22 6.09 4.17 -13.47
C ILE A 22 5.26 5.35 -12.94
N ALA A 23 5.06 5.43 -11.62
CA ALA A 23 4.34 6.54 -11.01
C ALA A 23 5.16 7.83 -11.14
N ALA A 24 6.46 7.78 -10.83
CA ALA A 24 7.35 8.93 -10.95
C ALA A 24 7.43 9.49 -12.38
N PHE A 25 7.48 8.62 -13.40
CA PHE A 25 7.45 9.01 -14.82
C PHE A 25 6.19 9.82 -15.16
N SER A 26 5.05 9.34 -14.67
CA SER A 26 3.73 9.91 -14.99
C SER A 26 3.43 11.19 -14.22
N MET A 27 4.02 11.38 -13.04
CA MET A 27 3.80 12.56 -12.20
C MET A 27 4.27 13.85 -12.87
N LYS A 28 3.68 14.99 -12.49
CA LYS A 28 4.26 16.30 -12.85
C LYS A 28 5.62 16.45 -12.17
N ALA A 29 6.62 16.90 -12.93
CA ALA A 29 7.95 17.16 -12.40
C ALA A 29 7.86 18.10 -11.18
N ASN A 30 8.20 17.56 -10.01
CA ASN A 30 8.20 18.31 -8.76
C ASN A 30 9.26 17.71 -7.82
N PRO A 31 10.43 18.36 -7.68
CA PRO A 31 11.56 17.84 -6.90
C PRO A 31 11.28 17.77 -5.39
N LEU A 32 10.16 18.34 -4.92
CA LEU A 32 9.77 18.30 -3.51
C LEU A 32 9.02 17.02 -3.11
N GLN A 33 8.59 16.19 -4.07
CA GLN A 33 7.91 14.93 -3.76
C GLN A 33 8.88 13.83 -3.33
N ASP A 34 8.52 13.09 -2.28
CA ASP A 34 9.38 12.04 -1.70
C ASP A 34 9.84 10.99 -2.71
N ILE A 35 9.00 10.63 -3.67
CA ILE A 35 9.33 9.65 -4.72
C ILE A 35 10.41 10.18 -5.67
N HIS A 36 10.38 11.48 -5.98
CA HIS A 36 11.39 12.13 -6.81
C HIS A 36 12.69 12.32 -6.03
N LYS A 37 12.62 12.66 -4.73
CA LYS A 37 13.82 12.69 -3.86
C LYS A 37 14.48 11.32 -3.76
N TYR A 38 13.68 10.27 -3.55
CA TYR A 38 14.16 8.89 -3.50
C TYR A 38 14.86 8.47 -4.80
N LEU A 39 14.33 8.90 -5.95
CA LEU A 39 14.91 8.66 -7.27
C LEU A 39 15.97 9.70 -7.67
N GLN A 40 16.40 10.58 -6.75
CA GLN A 40 17.39 11.64 -6.99
C GLN A 40 17.04 12.58 -8.16
N ILE A 41 15.74 12.77 -8.40
CA ILE A 41 15.23 13.70 -9.42
C ILE A 41 15.12 15.09 -8.78
N THR A 42 16.23 15.83 -8.88
CA THR A 42 16.38 17.15 -8.25
C THR A 42 16.15 18.32 -9.21
N ASN A 43 16.10 18.06 -10.52
CA ASN A 43 15.93 19.08 -11.56
C ASN A 43 15.22 18.50 -12.80
N ALA A 44 14.91 19.37 -13.77
CA ALA A 44 14.23 19.00 -15.01
C ALA A 44 15.05 18.05 -15.90
N GLU A 45 16.38 18.17 -15.90
CA GLU A 45 17.27 17.30 -16.67
C GLU A 45 17.22 15.86 -16.17
N ASN A 46 17.29 15.66 -14.85
CA ASN A 46 17.16 14.34 -14.22
C ASN A 46 15.78 13.73 -14.49
N PHE A 47 14.73 14.56 -14.52
CA PHE A 47 13.38 14.10 -14.85
C PHE A 47 13.28 13.64 -16.31
N LEU A 48 13.83 14.40 -17.26
CA LEU A 48 13.88 14.00 -18.67
C LEU A 48 14.72 12.73 -18.88
N LYS A 49 15.85 12.59 -18.18
CA LYS A 49 16.66 11.37 -18.19
C LYS A 49 15.87 10.17 -17.66
N LEU A 50 15.15 10.32 -16.55
CA LEU A 50 14.26 9.27 -16.04
C LEU A 50 13.22 8.90 -17.10
N GLN A 51 12.60 9.88 -17.76
CA GLN A 51 11.59 9.60 -18.78
C GLN A 51 12.16 8.76 -19.93
N ASN A 52 13.28 9.18 -20.52
CA ASN A 52 13.89 8.46 -21.64
C ASN A 52 14.40 7.08 -21.23
N ASN A 53 15.10 6.98 -20.09
CA ASN A 53 15.68 5.73 -19.64
C ASN A 53 14.61 4.71 -19.27
N PHE A 54 13.58 5.13 -18.52
CA PHE A 54 12.56 4.21 -18.05
C PHE A 54 11.71 3.64 -19.19
N GLN A 55 11.39 4.44 -20.21
CA GLN A 55 10.67 3.93 -21.38
C GLN A 55 11.49 2.85 -22.12
N ASN A 56 12.80 3.04 -22.25
CA ASN A 56 13.69 2.05 -22.86
C ASN A 56 13.86 0.80 -21.98
N GLU A 57 14.02 0.97 -20.67
CA GLU A 57 14.08 -0.15 -19.70
C GLU A 57 12.81 -1.01 -19.77
N LEU A 58 11.63 -0.36 -19.77
CA LEU A 58 10.35 -1.04 -19.87
C LEU A 58 10.21 -1.78 -21.20
N ALA A 59 10.58 -1.15 -22.32
CA ALA A 59 10.57 -1.79 -23.63
C ALA A 59 11.46 -3.05 -23.67
N GLN A 60 12.68 -2.97 -23.10
CA GLN A 60 13.59 -4.10 -23.03
C GLN A 60 13.03 -5.24 -22.16
N GLU A 61 12.45 -4.93 -21.01
CA GLU A 61 11.82 -5.91 -20.11
C GLU A 61 10.63 -6.60 -20.79
N LEU A 62 9.76 -5.84 -21.46
CA LEU A 62 8.61 -6.39 -22.17
C LEU A 62 9.01 -7.24 -23.38
N ASN A 63 10.06 -6.86 -24.12
CA ASN A 63 10.58 -7.65 -25.24
C ASN A 63 11.22 -8.98 -24.83
N GLN A 64 11.58 -9.15 -23.55
CA GLN A 64 12.15 -10.39 -23.02
C GLN A 64 11.08 -11.44 -22.67
N THR A 65 9.82 -11.05 -22.59
CA THR A 65 8.72 -11.96 -22.26
C THR A 65 7.90 -12.31 -23.50
N LYS A 66 7.35 -13.53 -23.52
CA LYS A 66 6.35 -13.96 -24.51
C LYS A 66 4.92 -13.86 -23.95
N ALA A 67 4.76 -13.25 -22.78
CA ALA A 67 3.46 -13.10 -22.14
C ALA A 67 2.53 -12.21 -22.99
N THR A 68 1.30 -12.66 -23.18
CA THR A 68 0.25 -11.89 -23.85
C THR A 68 -0.51 -10.98 -22.89
N THR A 69 -0.30 -11.15 -21.59
CA THR A 69 -0.94 -10.36 -20.53
C THR A 69 0.11 -10.01 -19.49
N VAL A 70 0.20 -8.72 -19.17
CA VAL A 70 1.13 -8.18 -18.17
C VAL A 70 0.33 -7.50 -17.07
N VAL A 71 0.66 -7.82 -15.81
CA VAL A 71 0.00 -7.24 -14.63
C VAL A 71 0.96 -6.26 -13.96
N PHE A 72 0.58 -4.99 -13.95
CA PHE A 72 1.26 -3.96 -13.16
C PHE A 72 0.53 -3.78 -11.82
N SER A 73 1.14 -4.21 -10.71
CA SER A 73 0.65 -3.88 -9.37
C SER A 73 1.31 -2.60 -8.87
N ASN A 74 0.54 -1.55 -8.58
CA ASN A 74 1.10 -0.25 -8.23
C ASN A 74 0.22 0.61 -7.32
N GLU A 75 0.56 0.68 -6.03
CA GLU A 75 -0.12 1.55 -5.07
C GLU A 75 0.23 3.05 -5.22
N HIS A 76 1.33 3.38 -5.91
CA HIS A 76 1.75 4.76 -6.12
C HIS A 76 0.91 5.45 -7.19
N CYS A 77 0.42 4.72 -8.20
CA CYS A 77 -0.49 5.28 -9.20
C CYS A 77 -1.76 5.87 -8.56
N SER A 78 -2.39 5.17 -7.62
CA SER A 78 -3.59 5.68 -6.94
C SER A 78 -3.30 6.81 -5.95
N SER A 79 -2.10 6.83 -5.35
CA SER A 79 -1.74 7.78 -4.29
C SER A 79 -0.91 8.98 -4.77
N ARG A 80 -0.54 9.04 -6.05
CA ARG A 80 0.34 10.09 -6.60
C ARG A 80 -0.14 10.72 -7.90
N LEU A 81 -0.94 10.01 -8.71
CA LEU A 81 -1.50 10.56 -9.94
C LEU A 81 -2.83 11.26 -9.63
N PHE A 82 -2.74 12.54 -9.33
CA PHE A 82 -3.89 13.35 -8.91
C PHE A 82 -4.52 14.11 -10.07
N LEU A 83 -3.73 14.43 -11.10
CA LEU A 83 -4.13 15.22 -12.25
C LEU A 83 -4.46 14.33 -13.45
N LYS A 84 -5.37 14.78 -14.31
CA LYS A 84 -5.73 14.05 -15.52
C LYS A 84 -4.51 13.86 -16.44
N GLU A 85 -3.68 14.89 -16.58
CA GLU A 85 -2.50 14.88 -17.44
C GLU A 85 -1.44 13.87 -16.95
N GLU A 86 -1.42 13.56 -15.65
CA GLU A 86 -0.55 12.52 -15.08
C GLU A 86 -1.00 11.12 -15.52
N ILE A 87 -2.32 10.89 -15.51
CA ILE A 87 -2.94 9.65 -15.97
C ILE A 87 -2.78 9.51 -17.50
N GLU A 88 -2.91 10.60 -18.25
CA GLU A 88 -2.67 10.62 -19.70
C GLU A 88 -1.21 10.27 -20.03
N ARG A 89 -0.23 10.77 -19.25
CA ARG A 89 1.18 10.36 -19.42
C ARG A 89 1.40 8.88 -19.15
N LEU A 90 0.71 8.30 -18.16
CA LEU A 90 0.74 6.85 -17.93
C LEU A 90 0.18 6.09 -19.14
N LYS A 91 -0.96 6.51 -19.68
CA LYS A 91 -1.55 5.89 -20.88
C LYS A 91 -0.58 5.95 -22.06
N LYS A 92 0.00 7.13 -22.32
CA LYS A 92 0.96 7.34 -23.41
C LYS A 92 2.23 6.50 -23.27
N LEU A 93 2.68 6.24 -22.05
CA LEU A 93 3.81 5.34 -21.80
C LEU A 93 3.48 3.88 -22.18
N LEU A 94 2.25 3.44 -21.93
CA LEU A 94 1.85 2.04 -22.05
C LEU A 94 1.23 1.68 -23.41
N GLU A 95 0.57 2.62 -24.08
CA GLU A 95 -0.12 2.40 -25.36
C GLU A 95 0.77 1.80 -26.49
N PRO A 96 2.09 2.05 -26.57
CA PRO A 96 2.90 1.42 -27.62
C PRO A 96 3.11 -0.08 -27.41
N PHE A 97 2.84 -0.60 -26.21
CA PHE A 97 3.14 -1.98 -25.83
C PHE A 97 1.89 -2.86 -25.70
N PHE A 98 0.70 -2.26 -25.57
CA PHE A 98 -0.52 -2.98 -25.24
C PHE A 98 -1.69 -2.51 -26.09
N GLU A 99 -2.37 -3.46 -26.74
CA GLU A 99 -3.61 -3.20 -27.47
C GLU A 99 -4.78 -2.87 -26.53
N GLU A 100 -4.80 -3.49 -25.35
CA GLU A 100 -5.82 -3.31 -24.32
C GLU A 100 -5.17 -3.01 -22.97
N ILE A 101 -5.61 -1.93 -22.32
CA ILE A 101 -5.15 -1.54 -20.98
C ILE A 101 -6.35 -1.47 -20.06
N LYS A 102 -6.44 -2.39 -19.10
CA LYS A 102 -7.44 -2.39 -18.03
C LYS A 102 -6.88 -1.80 -16.74
N ILE A 103 -7.67 -0.95 -16.10
CA ILE A 103 -7.38 -0.33 -14.81
C ILE A 103 -8.27 -0.99 -13.76
N ILE A 104 -7.68 -1.81 -12.89
CA ILE A 104 -8.38 -2.48 -11.81
C ILE A 104 -8.11 -1.72 -10.50
N ILE A 105 -9.17 -1.23 -9.86
CA ILE A 105 -9.09 -0.43 -8.63
C ILE A 105 -9.92 -1.09 -7.53
N TYR A 106 -9.25 -1.43 -6.42
CA TYR A 106 -9.90 -1.88 -5.20
C TYR A 106 -10.15 -0.70 -4.27
N LEU A 107 -11.41 -0.44 -3.93
CA LEU A 107 -11.80 0.59 -2.99
C LEU A 107 -11.92 0.00 -1.59
N ARG A 108 -11.28 0.65 -0.61
CA ARG A 108 -11.39 0.31 0.81
C ARG A 108 -12.22 1.38 1.49
N ARG A 109 -13.04 1.03 2.48
CA ARG A 109 -13.83 2.03 3.23
C ARG A 109 -12.93 3.16 3.75
N GLN A 110 -13.33 4.42 3.53
CA GLN A 110 -12.43 5.57 3.67
C GLN A 110 -11.82 5.71 5.07
N ASP A 111 -12.60 5.46 6.12
CA ASP A 111 -12.15 5.43 7.52
C ASP A 111 -11.05 4.37 7.75
N LYS A 112 -11.28 3.15 7.24
CA LYS A 112 -10.31 2.05 7.33
C LYS A 112 -9.06 2.34 6.49
N PHE A 113 -9.22 3.01 5.36
CA PHE A 113 -8.10 3.41 4.50
C PHE A 113 -7.24 4.51 5.15
N LEU A 114 -7.89 5.47 5.82
CA LEU A 114 -7.22 6.54 6.57
C LEU A 114 -6.39 5.96 7.73
N LEU A 115 -6.98 5.06 8.54
CA LEU A 115 -6.27 4.36 9.62
C LEU A 115 -5.09 3.53 9.10
N SER A 116 -5.28 2.82 7.99
CA SER A 116 -4.21 2.06 7.36
C SER A 116 -3.07 2.95 6.88
N THR A 117 -3.39 4.11 6.30
CA THR A 117 -2.40 5.11 5.86
C THR A 117 -1.61 5.65 7.04
N TYR A 118 -2.29 5.96 8.15
CA TYR A 118 -1.64 6.41 9.38
C TYR A 118 -0.71 5.34 9.97
N SER A 119 -1.17 4.08 10.08
CA SER A 119 -0.33 2.99 10.56
C SER A 119 0.93 2.82 9.71
N THR A 120 0.78 2.85 8.39
CA THR A 120 1.93 2.78 7.47
C THR A 120 2.87 3.97 7.62
N SER A 121 2.36 5.18 7.86
CA SER A 121 3.20 6.36 8.06
C SER A 121 4.03 6.24 9.35
N VAL A 122 3.43 5.79 10.46
CA VAL A 122 4.14 5.54 11.73
C VAL A 122 5.20 4.45 11.58
N ILE A 123 4.86 3.34 10.91
CA ILE A 123 5.83 2.31 10.54
C ILE A 123 6.95 2.90 9.65
N GLY A 124 6.62 3.87 8.82
CA GLY A 124 7.52 4.65 7.98
C GLY A 124 8.30 5.77 8.69
N GLY A 125 8.18 5.90 10.02
CA GLY A 125 8.94 6.88 10.82
C GLY A 125 8.16 8.12 11.25
N HIS A 126 6.86 8.20 10.96
CA HIS A 126 6.02 9.34 11.34
C HIS A 126 5.90 9.47 12.87
N THR A 127 5.95 10.71 13.35
CA THR A 127 6.01 11.03 14.78
C THR A 127 4.75 11.72 15.30
N LYS A 128 3.91 12.29 14.43
CA LYS A 128 2.72 13.04 14.85
C LYS A 128 1.55 12.10 15.19
N PRO A 129 0.68 12.50 16.13
CA PRO A 129 -0.54 11.76 16.45
C PRO A 129 -1.48 11.68 15.24
N PHE A 130 -2.48 10.81 15.34
CA PHE A 130 -3.51 10.68 14.32
C PHE A 130 -4.30 11.98 14.18
N GLU A 131 -4.54 12.40 12.94
CA GLU A 131 -5.33 13.58 12.59
C GLU A 131 -6.19 13.28 11.35
N LEU A 132 -7.36 13.92 11.27
CA LEU A 132 -8.18 13.86 10.06
C LEU A 132 -7.47 14.57 8.90
N PRO A 133 -7.62 14.07 7.66
CA PRO A 133 -6.97 14.65 6.50
C PRO A 133 -7.53 16.04 6.20
N SER A 134 -6.67 16.91 5.63
CA SER A 134 -7.12 18.19 5.09
C SER A 134 -8.10 18.00 3.93
N LYS A 135 -8.91 19.02 3.63
CA LYS A 135 -9.86 19.02 2.51
C LYS A 135 -9.21 18.61 1.17
N LYS A 136 -8.02 19.15 0.89
CA LYS A 136 -7.24 18.76 -0.30
C LYS A 136 -6.92 17.26 -0.33
N ASN A 137 -6.52 16.69 0.80
CA ASN A 137 -6.23 15.25 0.88
C ASN A 137 -7.50 14.40 0.72
N ILE A 138 -8.64 14.87 1.25
CA ILE A 138 -9.97 14.26 1.05
C ILE A 138 -10.29 14.16 -0.45
N GLU A 139 -10.24 15.29 -1.16
CA GLU A 139 -10.49 15.37 -2.61
C GLU A 139 -9.53 14.49 -3.43
N GLN A 140 -8.25 14.43 -3.03
CA GLN A 140 -7.22 13.74 -3.79
C GLN A 140 -7.18 12.21 -3.59
N ARG A 141 -7.57 11.72 -2.40
CA ARG A 141 -7.35 10.30 -2.02
C ARG A 141 -8.59 9.54 -1.56
N TYR A 142 -9.65 10.23 -1.18
CA TYR A 142 -10.80 9.60 -0.52
C TYR A 142 -12.13 9.83 -1.26
N ASP A 143 -12.20 10.84 -2.13
CA ASP A 143 -13.33 11.06 -3.03
C ASP A 143 -13.27 10.11 -4.25
N TYR A 144 -13.86 8.94 -4.09
CA TYR A 144 -13.77 7.87 -5.08
C TYR A 144 -14.48 8.18 -6.39
N TRP A 145 -15.59 8.91 -6.37
CA TRP A 145 -16.23 9.37 -7.59
C TRP A 145 -15.26 10.18 -8.46
N ASN A 146 -14.68 11.24 -7.89
CA ASN A 146 -13.77 12.11 -8.63
C ASN A 146 -12.48 11.39 -9.07
N ILE A 147 -11.96 10.49 -8.23
CA ILE A 147 -10.81 9.65 -8.62
C ILE A 147 -11.17 8.77 -9.82
N LEU A 148 -12.25 8.01 -9.73
CA LEU A 148 -12.63 7.05 -10.77
C LEU A 148 -13.03 7.74 -12.08
N LYS A 149 -13.78 8.85 -12.02
CA LYS A 149 -14.13 9.63 -13.22
C LYS A 149 -12.90 10.18 -13.95
N LYS A 150 -11.83 10.54 -13.22
CA LYS A 150 -10.56 10.94 -13.86
C LYS A 150 -9.93 9.78 -14.63
N TRP A 151 -9.82 8.59 -14.01
CA TRP A 151 -9.30 7.40 -14.70
C TRP A 151 -10.16 7.01 -15.90
N GLU A 152 -11.48 7.03 -15.74
CA GLU A 152 -12.45 6.77 -16.81
C GLU A 152 -12.30 7.76 -17.97
N SER A 153 -12.08 9.05 -17.69
CA SER A 153 -11.92 10.07 -18.74
C SER A 153 -10.71 9.86 -19.65
N VAL A 154 -9.75 9.02 -19.23
CA VAL A 154 -8.51 8.72 -19.97
C VAL A 154 -8.55 7.32 -20.58
N PHE A 155 -9.00 6.34 -19.81
CA PHE A 155 -8.99 4.93 -20.23
C PHE A 155 -10.32 4.45 -20.83
N GLY A 156 -11.42 5.16 -20.63
CA GLY A 156 -12.76 4.68 -21.01
C GLY A 156 -13.43 3.87 -19.90
N ARG A 157 -14.76 3.86 -19.87
CA ARG A 157 -15.57 3.23 -18.81
C ARG A 157 -15.43 1.72 -18.78
N GLU A 158 -15.34 1.11 -19.95
CA GLU A 158 -15.15 -0.31 -20.21
C GLU A 158 -13.77 -0.83 -19.77
N ASN A 159 -12.82 0.09 -19.55
CA ASN A 159 -11.46 -0.23 -19.12
C ASN A 159 -11.22 0.04 -17.64
N VAL A 160 -12.14 0.66 -16.91
CA VAL A 160 -12.05 0.88 -15.46
C VAL A 160 -12.92 -0.14 -14.72
N ILE A 161 -12.26 -1.06 -14.03
CA ILE A 161 -12.87 -2.14 -13.26
C ILE A 161 -12.74 -1.81 -11.77
N VAL A 162 -13.88 -1.60 -11.11
CA VAL A 162 -13.94 -1.27 -9.68
C VAL A 162 -14.27 -2.52 -8.88
N ARG A 163 -13.53 -2.76 -7.80
CA ARG A 163 -13.76 -3.84 -6.83
C ARG A 163 -13.81 -3.26 -5.42
N ILE A 164 -14.48 -3.95 -4.51
CA ILE A 164 -14.56 -3.54 -3.11
C ILE A 164 -13.64 -4.41 -2.27
N PHE A 165 -12.74 -3.77 -1.52
CA PHE A 165 -11.83 -4.39 -0.57
C PHE A 165 -12.56 -4.68 0.75
N GLU A 166 -13.59 -5.53 0.70
CA GLU A 166 -14.32 -6.05 1.84
C GLU A 166 -14.52 -7.55 1.66
N ARG A 167 -14.19 -8.35 2.69
CA ARG A 167 -14.22 -9.81 2.60
C ARG A 167 -15.55 -10.35 2.08
N GLU A 168 -16.66 -9.83 2.60
CA GLU A 168 -18.02 -10.23 2.21
C GLU A 168 -18.38 -9.90 0.75
N GLN A 169 -17.63 -8.99 0.13
CA GLN A 169 -17.81 -8.58 -1.27
C GLN A 169 -16.76 -9.18 -2.21
N MET A 170 -15.70 -9.80 -1.66
CA MET A 170 -14.65 -10.45 -2.44
C MET A 170 -14.98 -11.92 -2.67
N PHE A 171 -14.74 -12.40 -3.89
CA PHE A 171 -14.82 -13.81 -4.23
C PHE A 171 -13.88 -14.63 -3.34
N GLY A 172 -14.41 -15.66 -2.69
CA GLY A 172 -13.67 -16.48 -1.72
C GLY A 172 -13.29 -15.76 -0.42
N GLY A 173 -13.76 -14.52 -0.19
CA GLY A 173 -13.44 -13.76 1.02
C GLY A 173 -11.99 -13.25 1.10
N ASP A 174 -11.24 -13.31 0.00
CA ASP A 174 -9.79 -13.08 -0.05
C ASP A 174 -9.40 -12.28 -1.31
N LEU A 175 -8.43 -11.37 -1.18
CA LEU A 175 -7.97 -10.51 -2.27
C LEU A 175 -7.35 -11.30 -3.42
N LEU A 176 -6.52 -12.32 -3.13
CA LEU A 176 -5.85 -13.08 -4.17
C LEU A 176 -6.86 -13.90 -4.97
N SER A 177 -7.79 -14.54 -4.27
CA SER A 177 -8.90 -15.28 -4.86
C SER A 177 -9.77 -14.37 -5.72
N ASP A 178 -10.11 -13.17 -5.23
CA ASP A 178 -10.86 -12.17 -5.99
C ASP A 178 -10.16 -11.73 -7.27
N PHE A 179 -8.88 -11.39 -7.14
CA PHE A 179 -8.07 -10.88 -8.24
C PHE A 179 -7.80 -11.92 -9.32
N THR A 180 -7.49 -13.15 -8.92
CA THR A 180 -7.25 -14.24 -9.88
C THR A 180 -8.52 -14.71 -10.55
N ASN A 181 -9.66 -14.73 -9.84
CA ASN A 181 -10.95 -14.97 -10.46
C ASN A 181 -11.31 -13.88 -11.48
N LEU A 182 -11.06 -12.61 -11.15
CA LEU A 182 -11.25 -11.49 -12.08
C LEU A 182 -10.43 -11.64 -13.36
N LEU A 183 -9.18 -12.09 -13.25
CA LEU A 183 -8.28 -12.33 -14.38
C LEU A 183 -8.45 -13.72 -15.03
N LYS A 184 -9.37 -14.56 -14.51
CA LYS A 184 -9.56 -15.95 -14.95
C LYS A 184 -8.26 -16.77 -14.95
N ILE A 185 -7.48 -16.64 -13.88
CA ILE A 185 -6.24 -17.40 -13.67
C ILE A 185 -6.60 -18.72 -12.98
N ASP A 186 -6.54 -19.83 -13.71
CA ASP A 186 -7.09 -21.14 -13.31
C ASP A 186 -6.41 -21.82 -12.10
N SER A 187 -5.22 -21.38 -11.65
CA SER A 187 -4.55 -22.06 -10.53
C SER A 187 -3.58 -21.16 -9.75
N ILE A 188 -4.07 -20.60 -8.63
CA ILE A 188 -3.24 -19.96 -7.60
C ILE A 188 -2.17 -20.91 -7.04
N GLN A 189 -2.43 -22.22 -7.03
CA GLN A 189 -1.53 -23.23 -6.44
C GLN A 189 -0.17 -23.30 -7.15
N LYS A 190 -0.07 -22.82 -8.39
CA LYS A 190 1.19 -22.71 -9.15
C LYS A 190 2.08 -21.57 -8.66
N TYR A 191 1.54 -20.63 -7.88
CA TYR A 191 2.28 -19.48 -7.39
C TYR A 191 2.76 -19.71 -5.95
N LYS A 192 4.01 -19.35 -5.68
CA LYS A 192 4.53 -19.35 -4.31
C LYS A 192 3.82 -18.25 -3.52
N THR A 193 3.11 -18.64 -2.46
CA THR A 193 2.57 -17.68 -1.51
C THR A 193 3.72 -16.96 -0.83
N ALA A 194 3.80 -15.64 -1.01
CA ALA A 194 4.73 -14.84 -0.22
C ALA A 194 4.36 -14.97 1.26
N LYS A 195 5.36 -15.06 2.15
CA LYS A 195 5.12 -14.92 3.59
C LYS A 195 4.39 -13.60 3.82
N THR A 196 3.41 -13.57 4.71
CA THR A 196 2.70 -12.33 5.06
C THR A 196 3.69 -11.31 5.61
N LEU A 197 4.09 -10.34 4.79
CA LEU A 197 5.09 -9.33 5.15
C LEU A 197 4.48 -8.14 5.90
N ASN A 198 3.18 -7.92 5.75
CA ASN A 198 2.43 -6.79 6.31
C ASN A 198 1.64 -7.20 7.54
N GLU A 199 2.31 -7.74 8.55
CA GLU A 199 1.70 -7.88 9.88
C GLU A 199 1.50 -6.46 10.44
N SER A 200 0.23 -6.08 10.61
CA SER A 200 -0.17 -4.84 11.27
C SER A 200 0.27 -4.88 12.73
N LEU A 201 0.59 -3.70 13.27
CA LEU A 201 0.78 -3.53 14.71
C LEU A 201 -0.60 -3.32 15.36
N ASP A 202 -0.77 -3.86 16.56
CA ASP A 202 -1.85 -3.44 17.46
C ASP A 202 -1.69 -1.95 17.85
N ALA A 203 -2.75 -1.38 18.40
CA ALA A 203 -2.83 0.05 18.70
C ALA A 203 -1.73 0.51 19.68
N ASP A 204 -1.43 -0.28 20.71
CA ASP A 204 -0.43 0.08 21.72
C ASP A 204 0.99 0.00 21.12
N SER A 205 1.28 -1.05 20.36
CA SER A 205 2.56 -1.21 19.67
C SER A 205 2.80 -0.11 18.63
N LEU A 206 1.75 0.31 17.91
CA LEU A 206 1.82 1.39 16.95
C LEU A 206 2.10 2.74 17.63
N GLU A 207 1.39 3.04 18.72
CA GLU A 207 1.59 4.28 19.48
C GLU A 207 2.96 4.31 20.17
N TYR A 208 3.42 3.18 20.69
CA TYR A 208 4.79 3.03 21.20
C TYR A 208 5.82 3.34 20.12
N LEU A 209 5.67 2.77 18.92
CA LEU A 209 6.56 3.04 17.79
C LEU A 209 6.56 4.51 17.39
N ARG A 210 5.39 5.16 17.35
CA ARG A 210 5.26 6.59 17.05
C ARG A 210 6.05 7.45 18.02
N LEU A 211 5.98 7.15 19.32
CA LEU A 211 6.74 7.86 20.34
C LEU A 211 8.25 7.63 20.16
N ILE A 212 8.66 6.37 19.96
CA ILE A 212 10.06 6.01 19.75
C ILE A 212 10.65 6.61 18.46
N ASN A 213 9.86 6.86 17.42
CA ASN A 213 10.33 7.49 16.19
C ASN A 213 10.99 8.87 16.43
N HIS A 214 10.71 9.57 17.54
CA HIS A 214 11.41 10.81 17.92
C HIS A 214 12.87 10.57 18.34
N TYR A 215 13.16 9.39 18.90
CA TYR A 215 14.46 9.06 19.48
C TYR A 215 15.26 8.09 18.59
N VAL A 216 14.56 7.27 17.82
CA VAL A 216 15.13 6.28 16.92
C VAL A 216 14.59 6.54 15.51
N PRO A 217 15.17 7.53 14.80
CA PRO A 217 14.67 7.94 13.50
C PRO A 217 14.82 6.82 12.48
N ARG A 218 14.04 6.88 11.40
CA ARG A 218 14.09 5.89 10.32
C ARG A 218 15.43 5.84 9.60
N PHE A 219 16.07 7.00 9.43
CA PHE A 219 17.33 7.13 8.75
C PHE A 219 18.37 7.78 9.66
N ILE A 220 19.61 7.34 9.57
CA ILE A 220 20.81 7.94 10.16
C ILE A 220 21.81 8.05 9.01
N ASP A 221 22.34 9.24 8.76
CA ASP A 221 23.29 9.49 7.66
C ASP A 221 22.83 8.97 6.28
N ASN A 222 21.53 9.12 5.99
CA ASN A 222 20.81 8.60 4.81
C ASN A 222 20.67 7.06 4.72
N ASP A 223 21.25 6.31 5.65
CA ASP A 223 21.08 4.86 5.74
C ASP A 223 19.91 4.47 6.64
N ILE A 224 19.32 3.30 6.34
CA ILE A 224 18.25 2.74 7.18
C ILE A 224 18.81 2.43 8.56
N ASN A 225 18.16 2.98 9.59
CA ASN A 225 18.51 2.71 10.98
C ASN A 225 18.20 1.25 11.35
N GLN A 226 19.24 0.42 11.38
CA GLN A 226 19.12 -1.01 11.68
C GLN A 226 18.57 -1.29 13.09
N ASN A 227 18.83 -0.40 14.06
CA ASN A 227 18.25 -0.54 15.40
C ASN A 227 16.73 -0.37 15.35
N ARG A 228 16.24 0.58 14.56
CA ARG A 228 14.80 0.77 14.34
C ARG A 228 14.15 -0.44 13.67
N VAL A 229 14.79 -1.00 12.63
CA VAL A 229 14.29 -2.20 11.94
C VAL A 229 14.11 -3.36 12.91
N LYS A 230 15.10 -3.59 13.78
CA LYS A 230 15.04 -4.63 14.80
C LYS A 230 13.93 -4.36 15.85
N ILE A 231 13.75 -3.10 16.28
CA ILE A 231 12.63 -2.72 17.18
C ILE A 231 11.28 -3.00 16.51
N LEU A 232 11.10 -2.59 15.26
CA LEU A 232 9.86 -2.83 14.51
C LEU A 232 9.56 -4.32 14.38
N HIS A 233 10.56 -5.15 14.11
CA HIS A 233 10.39 -6.61 14.08
C HIS A 233 9.94 -7.13 15.45
N ALA A 234 10.62 -6.76 16.54
CA ALA A 234 10.23 -7.18 17.88
C ALA A 234 8.80 -6.73 18.24
N LEU A 235 8.40 -5.51 17.87
CA LEU A 235 7.02 -5.02 18.06
C LEU A 235 5.99 -5.84 17.27
N ARG A 236 6.30 -6.27 16.04
CA ARG A 236 5.42 -7.17 15.28
C ARG A 236 5.24 -8.51 16.00
N ASN A 237 6.33 -9.08 16.53
CA ASN A 237 6.26 -10.30 17.31
C ASN A 237 5.44 -10.10 18.61
N TYR A 238 5.64 -8.99 19.31
CA TYR A 238 4.83 -8.63 20.48
C TYR A 238 3.35 -8.55 20.11
N SER A 239 3.00 -7.80 19.06
CA SER A 239 1.63 -7.66 18.57
C SER A 239 1.01 -8.99 18.13
N LYS A 240 1.81 -9.94 17.66
CA LYS A 240 1.33 -11.23 17.18
C LYS A 240 1.01 -12.19 18.33
N TYR A 241 1.85 -12.22 19.36
CA TYR A 241 1.81 -13.26 20.39
C TYR A 241 1.33 -12.78 21.76
N TYR A 242 1.37 -11.48 22.03
CA TYR A 242 1.17 -10.93 23.38
C TYR A 242 0.13 -9.81 23.46
N SER A 243 -0.24 -9.19 22.34
CA SER A 243 -1.34 -8.23 22.33
C SER A 243 -2.68 -8.94 22.13
N ASN A 244 -3.74 -8.35 22.67
CA ASN A 244 -5.12 -8.83 22.46
C ASN A 244 -5.62 -8.55 21.03
N LYS A 245 -4.74 -8.15 20.09
CA LYS A 245 -5.07 -7.72 18.73
C LYS A 245 -6.05 -6.55 18.67
N ASN A 246 -6.03 -5.68 19.67
CA ASN A 246 -6.77 -4.42 19.65
C ASN A 246 -6.15 -3.50 18.60
N TYR A 247 -6.71 -3.43 17.41
CA TYR A 247 -6.21 -2.56 16.35
C TYR A 247 -6.70 -1.12 16.55
N SER A 248 -5.94 -0.15 16.02
CA SER A 248 -6.34 1.25 16.10
C SER A 248 -7.71 1.45 15.43
N SER A 249 -8.63 2.04 16.17
CA SER A 249 -9.93 2.46 15.66
C SER A 249 -10.14 3.95 15.95
N MET A 250 -11.00 4.58 15.15
CA MET A 250 -11.49 5.93 15.44
C MET A 250 -12.75 5.84 16.29
N PRO A 251 -12.99 6.80 17.20
CA PRO A 251 -14.27 6.89 17.90
C PRO A 251 -15.45 6.88 16.92
N LYS A 252 -16.55 6.21 17.27
CA LYS A 252 -17.72 6.04 16.38
C LYS A 252 -18.20 7.36 15.78
N GLU A 253 -18.38 8.39 16.61
CA GLU A 253 -18.81 9.71 16.16
C GLU A 253 -17.83 10.35 15.15
N MET A 254 -16.52 10.16 15.35
CA MET A 254 -15.50 10.64 14.40
C MET A 254 -15.58 9.88 13.08
N VAL A 255 -15.83 8.57 13.12
CA VAL A 255 -16.03 7.77 11.91
C VAL A 255 -17.27 8.24 11.17
N GLU A 256 -18.41 8.38 11.86
CA GLU A 256 -19.67 8.82 11.27
C GLU A 256 -19.49 10.20 10.60
N ASN A 257 -18.96 11.18 11.32
CA ASN A 257 -18.69 12.51 10.80
C ASN A 257 -17.70 12.52 9.62
N PHE A 258 -16.67 11.67 9.66
CA PHE A 258 -15.73 11.55 8.56
C PHE A 258 -16.40 10.93 7.32
N MET A 259 -17.22 9.90 7.51
CA MET A 259 -17.88 9.17 6.42
C MET A 259 -18.95 10.01 5.71
N LEU A 260 -19.63 10.93 6.41
CA LEU A 260 -20.60 11.87 5.82
C LEU A 260 -20.02 12.66 4.64
N ASN A 261 -18.71 12.93 4.63
CA ASN A 261 -18.05 13.62 3.51
C ASN A 261 -18.11 12.84 2.18
N PHE A 262 -18.38 11.54 2.24
CA PHE A 262 -18.29 10.63 1.10
C PHE A 262 -19.62 9.99 0.71
N ASP A 263 -20.73 10.30 1.38
CA ASP A 263 -22.02 9.63 1.14
C ASP A 263 -22.47 9.75 -0.32
N GLU A 264 -22.43 10.96 -0.88
CA GLU A 264 -22.77 11.19 -2.30
C GLU A 264 -21.80 10.47 -3.23
N SER A 265 -20.49 10.68 -3.02
CA SER A 265 -19.43 10.08 -3.83
C SER A 265 -19.55 8.55 -3.85
N ASN A 266 -19.75 7.93 -2.68
CA ASN A 266 -19.91 6.49 -2.53
C ASN A 266 -21.18 5.98 -3.21
N ARG A 267 -22.31 6.68 -3.04
CA ARG A 267 -23.57 6.32 -3.70
C ARG A 267 -23.45 6.36 -5.21
N GLN A 268 -22.81 7.41 -5.75
CA GLN A 268 -22.59 7.53 -7.19
C GLN A 268 -21.71 6.40 -7.72
N VAL A 269 -20.64 6.04 -6.99
CA VAL A 269 -19.78 4.92 -7.36
C VAL A 269 -20.53 3.59 -7.31
N ALA A 270 -21.30 3.33 -6.25
CA ALA A 270 -22.09 2.10 -6.12
C ALA A 270 -23.07 1.93 -7.29
N ASN A 271 -23.80 2.99 -7.63
CA ASN A 271 -24.78 2.97 -8.71
C ASN A 271 -24.12 2.83 -10.09
N TYR A 272 -23.11 3.65 -10.39
CA TYR A 272 -22.56 3.78 -11.75
C TYR A 272 -21.45 2.78 -12.09
N PHE A 273 -20.57 2.47 -11.12
CA PHE A 273 -19.46 1.55 -11.35
C PHE A 273 -19.81 0.10 -11.05
N LEU A 274 -20.70 -0.15 -10.09
CA LEU A 274 -21.04 -1.49 -9.60
C LEU A 274 -22.49 -1.93 -9.90
N ASN A 275 -23.33 -1.05 -10.46
CA ASN A 275 -24.76 -1.30 -10.69
C ASN A 275 -25.51 -1.74 -9.41
N CYS A 276 -25.08 -1.24 -8.25
CA CYS A 276 -25.67 -1.57 -6.96
C CYS A 276 -26.82 -0.61 -6.65
N SER A 277 -28.06 -1.05 -6.88
CA SER A 277 -29.25 -0.18 -6.84
C SER A 277 -29.62 0.36 -5.46
N ASP A 278 -29.12 -0.25 -4.38
CA ASP A 278 -29.32 0.27 -3.02
C ASP A 278 -28.37 1.44 -2.67
N GLY A 279 -27.44 1.79 -3.57
CA GLY A 279 -26.49 2.88 -3.40
C GLY A 279 -25.44 2.64 -2.30
N LYS A 280 -25.35 1.44 -1.72
CA LYS A 280 -24.40 1.13 -0.64
C LYS A 280 -23.09 0.59 -1.21
N LEU A 281 -22.04 1.41 -1.18
CA LEU A 281 -20.71 1.00 -1.66
C LEU A 281 -20.04 -0.04 -0.75
N PHE A 282 -20.24 0.09 0.56
CA PHE A 282 -19.66 -0.77 1.58
C PHE A 282 -20.78 -1.42 2.39
N LYS A 283 -20.66 -2.73 2.64
CA LYS A 283 -21.69 -3.53 3.33
C LYS A 283 -21.44 -3.64 4.82
N ASN A 284 -20.18 -3.56 5.25
CA ASN A 284 -19.87 -3.57 6.67
C ASN A 284 -20.43 -2.30 7.32
N ASP A 285 -21.38 -2.47 8.21
CA ASP A 285 -21.82 -1.41 9.11
C ASP A 285 -20.66 -0.97 10.03
N PHE A 286 -20.88 0.07 10.82
CA PHE A 286 -20.01 0.42 11.94
C PHE A 286 -20.13 -0.66 13.03
N HIS A 287 -19.77 -1.91 12.72
CA HIS A 287 -19.77 -2.97 13.71
C HIS A 287 -18.79 -2.60 14.82
N SER A 288 -19.40 -2.46 15.99
CA SER A 288 -18.87 -2.17 17.30
C SER A 288 -17.97 -3.29 17.83
N GLU A 289 -16.93 -3.63 17.09
CA GLU A 289 -15.88 -4.55 17.52
C GLU A 289 -14.58 -3.78 17.67
N ASP A 290 -14.65 -2.76 18.51
CA ASP A 290 -13.71 -2.47 19.60
C ASP A 290 -13.96 -1.02 20.05
N ASN A 291 -14.42 -0.85 21.28
CA ASN A 291 -14.44 0.45 21.97
C ASN A 291 -13.01 1.00 22.23
N SER A 292 -12.00 0.54 21.52
CA SER A 292 -10.67 1.15 21.54
C SER A 292 -10.68 2.37 20.63
N SER A 293 -11.18 3.49 21.17
CA SER A 293 -10.71 4.81 20.77
C SER A 293 -9.19 4.77 20.65
N TYR A 294 -8.58 5.59 19.79
CA TYR A 294 -7.15 5.92 19.85
C TYR A 294 -6.77 6.20 21.31
N THR A 295 -6.25 5.18 21.99
CA THR A 295 -5.95 5.24 23.42
C THR A 295 -4.53 5.71 23.52
N LYS A 296 -4.35 6.81 24.24
CA LYS A 296 -3.02 7.23 24.66
C LYS A 296 -2.35 6.04 25.35
N LEU A 297 -1.17 5.66 24.86
CA LEU A 297 -0.41 4.57 25.44
C LEU A 297 -0.23 4.80 26.94
N THR A 298 -0.72 3.86 27.75
CA THR A 298 -0.57 3.96 29.20
C THR A 298 0.87 3.69 29.61
N ILE A 299 1.32 4.29 30.71
CA ILE A 299 2.67 4.05 31.25
C ILE A 299 2.89 2.56 31.51
N LYS A 300 1.89 1.87 32.09
CA LYS A 300 1.95 0.42 32.34
C LYS A 300 2.21 -0.36 31.04
N LYS A 301 1.46 -0.08 29.98
CA LYS A 301 1.63 -0.75 28.69
C LYS A 301 2.98 -0.44 28.06
N ALA A 302 3.45 0.81 28.16
CA ALA A 302 4.79 1.19 27.70
C ALA A 302 5.89 0.41 28.43
N PHE A 303 5.76 0.18 29.74
CA PHE A 303 6.68 -0.67 30.51
C PHE A 303 6.61 -2.14 30.10
N GLU A 304 5.42 -2.68 29.84
CA GLU A 304 5.24 -4.06 29.34
C GLU A 304 5.94 -4.27 28.00
N ILE A 305 5.72 -3.37 27.04
CA ILE A 305 6.38 -3.41 25.72
C ILE A 305 7.90 -3.27 25.88
N THR A 306 8.38 -2.30 26.65
CA THR A 306 9.81 -2.10 26.91
C THR A 306 10.45 -3.35 27.52
N THR A 307 9.79 -3.99 28.49
CA THR A 307 10.26 -5.21 29.14
C THR A 307 10.39 -6.35 28.15
N TYR A 308 9.41 -6.50 27.24
CA TYR A 308 9.48 -7.48 26.17
C TYR A 308 10.67 -7.22 25.24
N LEU A 309 10.85 -5.97 24.77
CA LEU A 309 11.96 -5.60 23.89
C LEU A 309 13.33 -5.88 24.54
N LEU A 310 13.48 -5.62 25.84
CA LEU A 310 14.70 -5.94 26.58
C LEU A 310 14.94 -7.45 26.67
N LYS A 311 13.91 -8.25 26.97
CA LYS A 311 14.03 -9.71 27.01
C LYS A 311 14.41 -10.31 25.65
N ASP A 312 13.80 -9.81 24.58
CA ASP A 312 14.12 -10.22 23.20
C ASP A 312 15.60 -9.95 22.86
N ARG A 313 16.13 -8.78 23.28
CA ARG A 313 17.55 -8.45 23.12
C ARG A 313 18.48 -9.34 23.93
N ILE A 314 18.16 -9.59 25.20
CA ILE A 314 18.95 -10.48 26.05
C ILE A 314 18.99 -11.89 25.44
N LYS A 315 17.87 -12.40 24.92
CA LYS A 315 17.83 -13.71 24.25
C LYS A 315 18.72 -13.76 23.01
N GLN A 316 18.69 -12.73 22.15
CA GLN A 316 19.58 -12.63 20.99
C GLN A 316 21.06 -12.60 21.39
N MET A 317 21.40 -11.91 22.48
CA MET A 317 22.78 -11.92 23.00
C MET A 317 23.24 -13.31 23.44
N TYR A 318 22.38 -14.09 24.11
CA TYR A 318 22.73 -15.46 24.50
C TYR A 318 22.91 -16.39 23.30
N GLN A 319 22.09 -16.27 22.25
CA GLN A 319 22.22 -17.08 21.03
C GLN A 319 23.57 -16.83 20.33
N LEU A 320 23.98 -15.56 20.22
CA LEU A 320 25.29 -15.20 19.65
C LEU A 320 26.47 -15.75 20.47
N ARG A 321 26.29 -15.95 21.78
CA ARG A 321 27.32 -16.53 22.66
C ARG A 321 27.45 -18.04 22.50
N THR A 322 26.39 -18.73 22.09
CA THR A 322 26.39 -20.19 21.90
C THR A 322 26.81 -20.62 20.48
N GLU A 323 26.81 -19.69 19.53
CA GLU A 323 27.23 -19.91 18.14
C GLU A 323 28.72 -19.60 17.89
N ASN A 324 29.39 -18.95 18.86
CA ASN A 324 30.85 -18.79 18.93
C ASN A 324 31.43 -19.77 19.95
#